data_AF-A0A740IZK5-F1
#
_entry.id   AF-A0A740IZK5-F1
#
_cell.length_a   1.000
_cell.length_b   1.000
_cell.length_c   1.000
_cell.angle_alpha   90.00
_cell.angle_beta   90.00
_cell.angle_gamma   90.00
#
_symmetry.space_group_name_H-M   'P 1'
#
loop_
_entity.id
_entity.type
_entity.pdbx_description
1 polymer ?
#
loop_
_entity_poly.entity_id
_entity_poly.type
_entity_poly.pdbx_seq_one_letter_code
_entity_poly.pdbx_strand_id
1 'polypeptide(L)'
;MLKMVMLFLMFFPCYCLPMDIKNIKDCKLEEGNRVKLISLSTVDGSTPYLIFDNVIVSAFLDGSIYSGDIILSKCIHHSLIFALNYGAPYMKGCLITGLSASAERSYKPNGFCFAERNIPE
;
A
#
# COMPACT_ATOMS: atom_id res chain seq x y z
N MET A 1 -10.84 -58.94 7.60
CA MET A 1 -9.73 -58.33 6.84
C MET A 1 -10.31 -57.36 5.82
N LEU A 2 -9.57 -56.29 5.56
CA LEU A 2 -9.75 -55.30 4.48
C LEU A 2 -10.46 -53.98 4.83
N LYS A 3 -9.65 -53.07 5.39
CA LYS A 3 -9.50 -51.63 5.04
C LYS A 3 -10.76 -50.77 5.23
N MET A 4 -10.96 -50.01 6.32
CA MET A 4 -10.09 -48.98 6.93
C MET A 4 -9.43 -48.03 5.92
N VAL A 5 -10.17 -47.48 4.94
CA VAL A 5 -9.72 -46.32 4.17
C VAL A 5 -10.93 -45.51 3.69
N MET A 6 -11.48 -44.59 4.48
CA MET A 6 -12.19 -43.42 3.94
C MET A 6 -12.54 -42.37 5.01
N LEU A 7 -11.55 -41.90 5.78
CA LEU A 7 -11.77 -40.75 6.67
C LEU A 7 -10.54 -39.84 6.64
N PHE A 8 -10.25 -39.26 5.48
CA PHE A 8 -9.05 -38.42 5.29
C PHE A 8 -9.29 -37.24 4.33
N LEU A 9 -10.46 -36.61 4.37
CA LEU A 9 -10.80 -35.51 3.44
C LEU A 9 -11.24 -34.19 4.08
N MET A 10 -11.16 -34.00 5.39
CA MET A 10 -11.56 -32.72 6.01
C MET A 10 -10.55 -32.16 7.01
N PHE A 11 -9.27 -32.21 6.66
CA PHE A 11 -8.27 -31.30 7.23
C PHE A 11 -7.59 -30.56 6.07
N PHE A 12 -8.34 -29.68 5.41
CA PHE A 12 -7.73 -28.54 4.75
C PHE A 12 -7.52 -27.50 5.86
N PRO A 13 -6.31 -27.40 6.45
CA PRO A 13 -5.98 -26.21 7.21
C PRO A 13 -6.18 -25.02 6.28
N CYS A 14 -7.18 -24.21 6.59
CA CYS A 14 -7.31 -22.88 6.03
C CYS A 14 -6.13 -22.08 6.58
N TYR A 15 -4.97 -22.22 5.93
CA TYR A 15 -3.81 -21.42 6.24
C TYR A 15 -4.16 -20.00 5.79
N CYS A 16 -4.58 -19.15 6.73
CA CYS A 16 -4.48 -17.72 6.53
C CYS A 16 -3.00 -17.44 6.28
N LEU A 17 -2.64 -17.18 5.01
CA LEU A 17 -1.30 -16.70 4.67
C LEU A 17 -1.07 -15.47 5.55
N PRO A 18 0.01 -15.42 6.33
CA PRO A 18 0.29 -14.27 7.18
C PRO A 18 0.37 -13.04 6.28
N MET A 19 -0.54 -12.08 6.51
CA MET A 19 -0.52 -10.79 5.87
C MET A 19 0.74 -10.08 6.36
N ASP A 20 1.79 -10.09 5.54
CA ASP A 20 3.06 -9.45 5.87
C ASP A 20 2.93 -7.93 5.65
N ILE A 21 3.28 -7.16 6.69
CA ILE A 21 3.26 -5.70 6.67
C ILE A 21 4.69 -5.21 6.63
N LYS A 22 5.12 -4.70 5.48
CA LYS A 22 6.47 -4.19 5.31
C LYS A 22 6.49 -2.67 5.44
N ASN A 23 7.34 -2.14 6.31
CA ASN A 23 7.68 -0.72 6.30
C ASN A 23 8.64 -0.42 5.15
N ILE A 24 8.20 0.38 4.18
CA ILE A 24 8.97 0.73 2.98
C ILE A 24 9.75 2.03 3.21
N LYS A 25 9.11 3.04 3.79
CA LYS A 25 9.72 4.34 4.04
C LYS A 25 9.07 5.07 5.21
N ASP A 26 9.88 5.79 5.98
CA ASP A 26 9.43 6.69 7.04
C ASP A 26 9.98 8.09 6.73
N CYS A 27 9.09 9.07 6.58
CA CYS A 27 9.43 10.45 6.25
C CYS A 27 8.87 11.41 7.32
N LYS A 28 9.70 12.38 7.70
CA LYS A 28 9.25 13.54 8.46
C LYS A 28 8.73 14.61 7.49
N LEU A 29 7.47 14.97 7.64
CA LEU A 29 6.78 16.00 6.86
C LEU A 29 6.92 17.38 7.50
N GLU A 30 6.31 18.39 6.90
CA GLU A 30 6.20 19.72 7.51
C GLU A 30 5.36 19.66 8.80
N GLU A 31 5.55 20.66 9.66
CA GLU A 31 4.90 20.75 10.99
C GLU A 31 5.29 19.62 11.99
N GLY A 32 6.28 18.79 11.64
CA GLY A 32 6.81 17.74 12.53
C GLY A 32 6.06 16.41 12.47
N ASN A 33 4.98 16.33 11.68
CA ASN A 33 4.23 15.11 11.43
C ASN A 33 5.08 14.06 10.72
N ARG A 34 4.82 12.78 10.96
CA ARG A 34 5.54 11.67 10.30
C ARG A 34 4.57 10.85 9.48
N VAL A 35 5.01 10.44 8.30
CA VAL A 35 4.29 9.50 7.44
C VAL A 35 5.14 8.26 7.21
N LYS A 36 4.52 7.09 7.30
CA LYS A 36 5.13 5.82 6.91
C LYS A 36 4.42 5.28 5.68
N LEU A 37 5.18 5.02 4.63
CA LEU A 37 4.76 4.18 3.52
C LEU A 37 4.94 2.73 3.95
N ILE A 38 3.84 2.00 4.04
CA ILE A 38 3.84 0.56 4.27
C ILE A 38 3.31 -0.16 3.05
N SER A 39 3.62 -1.45 2.97
CA SER A 39 3.12 -2.35 1.95
C SER A 39 2.50 -3.57 2.63
N LEU A 40 1.26 -3.88 2.26
CA LEU A 40 0.59 -5.13 2.61
C LEU A 40 0.74 -6.11 1.45
N SER A 41 1.29 -7.28 1.71
CA SER A 41 1.35 -8.33 0.69
C SER A 41 -0.03 -8.96 0.50
N THR A 42 -0.50 -8.97 -0.74
CA THR A 42 -1.76 -9.60 -1.18
C THR A 42 -1.48 -10.62 -2.27
N VAL A 43 -2.50 -11.40 -2.65
CA VAL A 43 -2.42 -12.33 -3.79
C VAL A 43 -2.14 -11.63 -5.12
N ASP A 44 -2.52 -10.35 -5.25
CA ASP A 44 -2.37 -9.54 -6.45
C ASP A 44 -1.09 -8.68 -6.42
N GLY A 45 -0.22 -8.87 -5.42
CA GLY A 45 1.02 -8.11 -5.23
C GLY A 45 1.00 -7.22 -3.99
N SER A 46 1.90 -6.24 -3.96
CA SER A 46 2.08 -5.36 -2.80
C SER A 46 1.15 -4.15 -2.87
N THR A 47 0.24 -4.02 -1.90
CA THR A 47 -0.69 -2.89 -1.79
C THR A 47 -0.11 -1.82 -0.86
N PRO A 48 0.14 -0.59 -1.35
CA PRO A 48 0.69 0.47 -0.52
C PRO A 48 -0.37 1.18 0.33
N TYR A 49 -0.03 1.50 1.57
CA TYR A 49 -0.81 2.35 2.47
C TYR A 49 0.09 3.38 3.14
N LEU A 50 -0.53 4.46 3.64
CA LEU A 50 0.15 5.47 4.44
C LEU A 50 -0.31 5.37 5.89
N ILE A 51 0.64 5.44 6.80
CA ILE A 51 0.37 5.59 8.23
C ILE A 51 0.81 6.98 8.66
N PHE A 52 -0.13 7.75 9.18
CA PHE A 52 0.13 9.00 9.89
C PHE A 52 -0.23 8.76 11.36
N ASP A 53 0.79 8.77 12.23
CA ASP A 53 0.67 8.35 13.62
C ASP A 53 -0.01 6.97 13.77
N ASN A 54 -1.30 6.95 14.13
CA ASN A 54 -2.09 5.73 14.31
C ASN A 54 -3.23 5.58 13.27
N VAL A 55 -3.25 6.42 12.23
CA VAL A 55 -4.27 6.40 11.18
C VAL A 55 -3.69 5.79 9.91
N ILE A 56 -4.31 4.71 9.45
CA ILE A 56 -3.99 4.07 8.17
C ILE A 56 -4.95 4.60 7.11
N VAL A 57 -4.40 5.09 6.01
CA VAL A 57 -5.17 5.57 4.84
C VAL A 57 -4.64 4.95 3.55
N SER A 58 -5.46 4.96 2.50
CA SER A 58 -4.99 4.60 1.15
C SER A 58 -3.80 5.49 0.77
N ALA A 59 -2.84 4.91 0.06
CA ALA A 59 -1.69 5.67 -0.43
C ALA A 59 -2.05 6.68 -1.53
N PHE A 60 -3.16 6.47 -2.25
CA PHE A 60 -3.59 7.35 -3.34
C PHE A 60 -4.71 8.30 -2.88
N LEU A 61 -4.63 9.57 -3.32
CA LEU A 61 -5.49 10.67 -2.85
C LEU A 61 -6.98 10.52 -3.24
N ASP A 62 -7.24 9.79 -4.33
CA ASP A 62 -8.58 9.44 -4.79
C ASP A 62 -9.20 8.26 -4.02
N GLY A 63 -8.47 7.67 -3.06
CA GLY A 63 -8.91 6.53 -2.27
C GLY A 63 -8.84 5.20 -3.02
N SER A 64 -8.34 5.19 -4.26
CA SER A 64 -8.15 3.96 -5.03
C SER A 64 -7.12 3.05 -4.36
N ILE A 65 -7.29 1.73 -4.54
CA ILE A 65 -6.40 0.70 -4.02
C ILE A 65 -5.82 -0.03 -5.21
N TYR A 66 -4.49 -0.04 -5.32
CA TYR A 66 -3.76 -0.77 -6.36
C TYR A 66 -2.74 -1.70 -5.72
N SER A 67 -2.53 -2.86 -6.33
CA SER A 67 -1.48 -3.79 -5.98
C SER A 67 -0.46 -3.85 -7.10
N GLY A 68 0.82 -3.94 -6.76
CA GLY A 68 1.91 -3.98 -7.73
C GLY A 68 3.27 -3.87 -7.05
N ASP A 69 4.26 -3.36 -7.77
CA ASP A 69 5.62 -3.18 -7.29
C ASP A 69 5.91 -1.70 -6.98
N ILE A 70 6.37 -1.41 -5.76
CA ILE A 70 6.83 -0.06 -5.41
C ILE A 70 8.20 0.16 -6.05
N ILE A 71 8.25 1.00 -7.08
CA ILE A 71 9.45 1.28 -7.88
C ILE A 71 10.21 2.54 -7.41
N LEU A 72 9.57 3.38 -6.60
CA LEU A 72 10.18 4.58 -6.02
C LEU A 72 9.66 4.81 -4.60
N SER A 73 10.55 5.18 -3.67
CA SER A 73 10.17 5.73 -2.37
C SER A 73 11.29 6.64 -1.82
N LYS A 74 11.03 7.94 -1.75
CA LYS A 74 12.01 8.95 -1.26
C LYS A 74 11.33 9.99 -0.38
N CYS A 75 12.09 10.49 0.60
CA CYS A 75 11.73 11.70 1.32
C CYS A 75 12.51 12.86 0.70
N ILE A 76 11.82 13.90 0.23
CA ILE A 76 12.43 15.08 -0.39
C ILE A 76 11.77 16.31 0.21
N HIS A 77 12.57 17.22 0.79
CA HIS A 77 12.11 18.50 1.36
C HIS A 77 10.76 18.38 2.11
N HIS A 78 10.71 17.56 3.15
CA HIS A 78 9.50 17.36 3.97
C HIS A 78 8.28 16.78 3.24
N SER A 79 8.52 16.08 2.14
CA SER A 79 7.49 15.35 1.40
C SER A 79 7.91 13.90 1.18
N LEU A 80 6.95 12.98 1.17
CA LEU A 80 7.15 11.60 0.71
C LEU A 80 6.77 11.54 -0.78
N ILE A 81 7.67 11.05 -1.63
CA ILE A 81 7.37 10.74 -3.03
C ILE A 81 7.51 9.24 -3.22
N PHE A 82 6.49 8.61 -3.80
CA PHE A 82 6.53 7.20 -4.15
C PHE A 82 5.85 6.93 -5.49
N ALA A 83 6.17 5.78 -6.09
CA ALA A 83 5.51 5.29 -7.30
C ALA A 83 5.34 3.78 -7.25
N LEU A 84 4.22 3.33 -7.80
CA LEU A 84 3.80 1.96 -7.94
C LEU A 84 3.68 1.62 -9.43
N ASN A 85 4.32 0.54 -9.85
CA ASN A 85 4.04 -0.13 -11.10
C ASN A 85 2.96 -1.19 -10.83
N TYR A 86 1.76 -1.00 -11.37
CA TYR A 86 0.62 -1.88 -11.13
C TYR A 86 0.20 -2.66 -12.40
N GLY A 87 1.12 -2.79 -13.35
CA GLY A 87 0.94 -3.53 -14.60
C GLY A 87 1.18 -2.66 -15.82
N ALA A 88 1.96 -3.15 -16.78
CA ALA A 88 2.24 -2.42 -18.01
C ALA A 88 0.95 -2.10 -18.79
N PRO A 89 0.84 -0.90 -19.39
CA PRO A 89 1.83 0.18 -19.43
C PRO A 89 1.60 1.24 -18.35
N TYR A 90 1.16 0.93 -17.13
CA TYR A 90 0.72 1.96 -16.18
C TYR A 90 1.56 2.03 -14.90
N MET A 91 2.02 3.23 -14.57
CA MET A 91 2.56 3.56 -13.26
C MET A 91 1.73 4.68 -12.61
N LYS A 92 1.60 4.65 -11.29
CA LYS A 92 0.94 5.71 -10.52
C LYS A 92 1.83 6.06 -9.34
N GLY A 93 2.05 7.34 -9.14
CA GLY A 93 2.84 7.84 -8.03
C GLY A 93 2.16 9.00 -7.35
N CYS A 94 2.61 9.31 -6.13
CA CYS A 94 2.14 10.45 -5.39
C CYS A 94 3.28 11.13 -4.66
N LEU A 95 3.17 12.45 -4.59
CA LEU A 95 3.86 13.30 -3.63
C LEU A 95 2.88 13.56 -2.48
N ILE A 96 3.29 13.27 -1.26
CA ILE A 96 2.50 13.38 -0.03
C ILE A 96 3.16 14.42 0.88
N THR A 97 2.36 15.40 1.31
CA THR A 97 2.82 16.52 2.15
C THR A 97 2.19 16.54 3.55
N GLY A 98 1.10 15.81 3.77
CA GLY A 98 0.41 15.82 5.06
C GLY A 98 -0.86 14.97 5.08
N LEU A 99 -1.66 15.16 6.13
CA LEU A 99 -2.97 14.55 6.31
C LEU A 99 -3.95 15.67 6.69
N SER A 100 -5.11 15.73 6.03
CA SER A 100 -6.21 16.60 6.45
C SER A 100 -7.41 15.77 6.88
N ALA A 101 -8.12 16.25 7.90
CA ALA A 101 -9.42 15.72 8.28
C ALA A 101 -10.49 16.40 7.41
N SER A 102 -11.26 15.61 6.67
CA SER A 102 -12.46 16.09 6.00
C SER A 102 -13.58 16.36 7.01
N ALA A 103 -14.53 17.23 6.66
CA ALA A 103 -15.70 17.55 7.48
C ALA A 103 -16.50 16.30 7.90
N GLU A 104 -16.41 15.21 7.14
CA GLU A 104 -17.05 13.92 7.40
C GLU A 104 -16.21 12.97 8.27
N ARG A 105 -15.15 13.45 8.94
CA ARG A 105 -14.17 12.61 9.66
C ARG A 105 -13.46 11.57 8.79
N SER A 106 -13.45 11.75 7.47
CA SER A 106 -12.58 10.97 6.58
C SER A 106 -11.20 11.61 6.53
N TYR A 107 -10.17 10.81 6.82
CA TYR A 107 -8.79 11.26 6.72
C TYR A 107 -8.33 11.13 5.27
N LYS A 108 -7.89 12.24 4.68
CA LYS A 108 -7.36 12.25 3.31
C LYS A 108 -5.91 12.76 3.32
N PRO A 109 -4.97 12.00 2.72
CA PRO A 109 -3.63 12.52 2.54
C PRO A 109 -3.69 13.81 1.71
N ASN A 110 -2.77 14.73 1.98
CA ASN A 110 -2.55 15.94 1.19
C ASN A 110 -1.40 15.69 0.21
N GLY A 111 -1.50 16.27 -0.98
CA GLY A 111 -0.43 16.24 -1.96
C GLY A 111 -0.95 16.18 -3.39
N PHE A 112 -0.20 15.50 -4.26
CA PHE A 112 -0.52 15.35 -5.67
C PHE A 112 -0.19 13.92 -6.15
N CYS A 113 -1.10 13.29 -6.89
CA CYS A 113 -0.84 12.02 -7.55
C CYS A 113 -0.77 12.20 -9.06
N PHE A 114 0.10 11.44 -9.70
CA PHE A 114 0.28 11.37 -11.15
C PHE A 114 0.12 9.92 -11.60
N ALA A 115 -0.35 9.75 -12.83
CA ALA A 115 -0.35 8.48 -13.52
C ALA A 115 0.34 8.68 -14.86
N GLU A 116 1.28 7.80 -15.18
CA GLU A 116 2.08 7.89 -16.41
C GLU A 116 2.02 6.55 -17.14
N ARG A 117 2.07 6.61 -18.47
CA ARG A 117 2.23 5.39 -19.25
C ARG A 117 3.71 5.02 -19.26
N ASN A 118 4.03 3.85 -18.74
CA ASN A 118 5.33 3.19 -18.85
C ASN A 118 5.52 2.69 -20.30
N ILE A 119 5.70 3.61 -21.23
CA ILE A 119 6.08 3.33 -22.62
C ILE A 119 7.59 3.54 -22.68
N PRO A 120 8.40 2.55 -23.07
CA PRO A 120 9.79 2.79 -23.39
C PRO A 120 9.87 3.78 -24.55
N GLU A 121 10.62 4.87 -24.38
CA GLU A 121 10.94 5.84 -25.45
C GLU A 121 11.64 5.16 -26.64
#